data_AF-A0A5C8MJA3-F1
#
_entry.id   AF-A0A5C8MJA3-F1
#
_cell.length_a   1.000
_cell.length_b   1.000
_cell.length_c   1.000
_cell.angle_alpha   90.00
_cell.angle_beta   90.00
_cell.angle_gamma   90.00
#
_symmetry.space_group_name_H-M   'P 1'
#
loop_
_entity.id
_entity.type
_entity.pdbx_description
1 polymer ?
#
loop_
_entity_poly.entity_id
_entity_poly.type
_entity_poly.pdbx_seq_one_letter_code
_entity_poly.pdbx_strand_id
1 'polypeptide(L)'
;MNVFSDIVQTMPPYLFSQFQKKKEELIKKGVDVIDLGIGAPDLPPPSFVVEKLKEELNEPTNYTYSPYAGCKEYREAVALFYEREYGVQLDPDAEVLTLIGSKEGIVHLLQAMLNPGDMVLIPDPGYPVYRTAVHFARGRSVYLPLDAENGYVPFFFQAS
;
A
#
# COMPACT_ATOMS: atom_id res chain seq x y z
N MET A 1 -23.87 15.61 -19.26
CA MET A 1 -24.03 14.79 -18.05
C MET A 1 -22.65 14.25 -17.71
N ASN A 2 -22.11 14.53 -16.52
CA ASN A 2 -20.80 14.00 -16.13
C ASN A 2 -20.96 12.52 -15.76
N VAL A 3 -20.18 11.65 -16.39
CA VAL A 3 -20.21 10.20 -16.16
C VAL A 3 -19.30 9.76 -15.01
N PHE A 4 -18.47 10.66 -14.50
CA PHE A 4 -17.55 10.40 -13.39
C PHE A 4 -18.20 10.74 -12.05
N SER A 5 -17.94 9.92 -11.02
CA SER A 5 -18.39 10.21 -9.66
C SER A 5 -17.63 11.40 -9.06
N ASP A 6 -18.25 12.08 -8.08
CA ASP A 6 -17.63 13.23 -7.41
C ASP A 6 -16.32 12.85 -6.71
N ILE A 7 -16.21 11.61 -6.21
CA ILE A 7 -14.98 11.08 -5.60
C ILE A 7 -13.82 11.13 -6.60
N VAL A 8 -14.04 10.67 -7.83
CA VAL A 8 -13.01 10.66 -8.88
C VAL A 8 -12.70 12.09 -9.34
N GLN A 9 -13.73 12.93 -9.49
CA GLN A 9 -13.55 14.32 -9.94
C GLN A 9 -12.75 15.16 -8.95
N THR A 10 -12.87 14.89 -7.65
CA THR A 10 -12.18 15.63 -6.59
C THR A 10 -10.86 14.98 -6.17
N MET A 11 -10.47 13.88 -6.81
CA MET A 11 -9.25 13.16 -6.47
C MET A 11 -8.02 14.02 -6.79
N PRO A 12 -7.10 14.21 -5.82
CA PRO A 12 -5.91 14.99 -6.08
C PRO A 12 -4.97 14.26 -7.06
N PRO A 13 -4.14 15.00 -7.81
CA PRO A 13 -3.17 14.39 -8.71
C PRO A 13 -2.15 13.54 -7.93
N TYR A 14 -1.82 12.38 -8.49
CA TYR A 14 -0.81 11.50 -7.90
C TYR A 14 0.60 12.02 -8.19
N LEU A 15 1.34 12.41 -7.14
CA LEU A 15 2.64 13.08 -7.25
C LEU A 15 3.63 12.33 -8.15
N PHE A 16 3.78 11.02 -7.95
CA PHE A 16 4.72 10.21 -8.74
C PHE A 16 4.37 10.16 -10.23
N SER A 17 3.10 10.35 -10.61
CA SER A 17 2.73 10.46 -12.04
C SER A 17 3.29 11.72 -12.68
N GLN A 18 3.43 12.81 -11.92
CA GLN A 18 4.02 14.06 -12.41
C GLN A 18 5.54 13.93 -12.57
N PHE A 19 6.21 13.28 -11.61
CA PHE A 19 7.64 12.98 -11.72
C PHE A 19 7.94 12.07 -12.91
N GLN A 20 7.13 11.04 -13.13
CA GLN A 20 7.26 10.15 -14.28
C GLN A 20 7.13 10.92 -15.61
N LYS A 21 6.13 11.79 -15.75
CA LYS A 21 5.96 12.63 -16.95
C LYS A 21 7.17 13.52 -17.20
N LYS A 22 7.66 14.21 -16.16
CA LYS A 22 8.84 15.08 -16.27
C LYS A 22 10.10 14.30 -16.66
N LYS A 23 10.28 13.11 -16.09
CA LYS A 23 11.37 12.19 -16.44
C LYS A 23 11.31 11.83 -17.93
N GLU A 24 10.15 11.41 -18.42
CA GLU A 24 9.96 11.06 -19.83
C GLU A 24 10.22 12.23 -20.78
N GLU A 25 9.82 13.45 -20.42
CA GLU A 25 10.10 14.66 -21.19
C GLU A 25 11.60 14.97 -21.28
N LEU A 26 12.35 14.78 -20.19
CA LEU A 26 13.80 14.99 -20.17
C LEU A 26 14.53 13.95 -21.01
N ILE A 27 14.15 12.68 -20.90
CA ILE A 27 14.69 11.59 -21.73
C ILE A 27 14.45 11.89 -23.22
N LYS A 28 13.24 12.34 -23.59
CA LYS A 28 12.93 12.74 -24.98
C LYS A 28 13.78 13.91 -25.48
N LYS A 29 14.29 14.76 -24.60
CA LYS A 29 15.21 15.86 -24.93
C LYS A 29 16.68 15.42 -25.00
N GLY A 30 16.96 14.13 -24.83
CA GLY A 30 18.33 13.58 -24.83
C GLY A 30 19.10 13.83 -23.54
N VAL A 31 18.41 14.16 -22.45
CA VAL A 31 19.03 14.29 -21.13
C VAL A 31 19.31 12.90 -20.57
N ASP A 32 20.52 12.68 -20.09
CA ASP A 32 20.86 11.49 -19.30
C ASP A 32 20.28 11.63 -17.89
N VAL A 33 19.26 10.83 -17.58
CA VAL A 33 18.49 10.93 -16.33
C VAL A 33 18.83 9.76 -15.42
N ILE A 34 19.41 10.07 -14.25
CA ILE A 34 19.57 9.12 -13.15
C ILE A 34 18.29 9.14 -12.31
N ASP A 35 17.54 8.04 -12.32
CA ASP A 35 16.29 7.90 -11.56
C ASP A 35 16.52 7.26 -10.19
N LEU A 36 16.34 8.05 -9.14
CA LEU A 36 16.40 7.62 -7.73
C LEU A 36 15.04 7.80 -7.03
N GLY A 37 13.94 7.93 -7.81
CA GLY A 37 12.65 8.40 -7.29
C GLY A 37 11.67 7.30 -6.88
N ILE A 38 11.81 6.08 -7.39
CA ILE A 38 10.89 4.96 -7.12
C ILE A 38 11.59 3.90 -6.28
N GLY A 39 11.00 3.58 -5.12
CA GLY A 39 11.48 2.52 -4.22
C GLY A 39 11.12 1.12 -4.69
N ALA A 40 11.46 0.78 -5.94
CA ALA A 40 11.37 -0.58 -6.46
C ALA A 40 12.78 -1.20 -6.45
N PRO A 41 12.98 -2.37 -5.81
CA PRO A 41 14.26 -3.07 -5.89
C PRO A 41 14.63 -3.38 -7.34
N ASP A 42 15.91 -3.23 -7.67
CA ASP A 42 16.50 -3.53 -8.98
C ASP A 42 16.97 -4.99 -9.11
N LEU A 43 17.10 -5.70 -7.97
CA LEU A 43 17.48 -7.10 -7.92
C LEU A 43 16.27 -8.02 -8.21
N PRO A 44 16.49 -9.17 -8.86
CA PRO A 44 15.44 -10.16 -9.07
C PRO A 44 14.98 -10.78 -7.74
N PRO A 45 13.76 -11.34 -7.68
CA PRO A 45 13.34 -12.15 -6.56
C PRO A 45 14.31 -13.32 -6.30
N PRO A 46 14.47 -13.77 -5.04
CA PRO A 46 15.28 -14.95 -4.74
C PRO A 46 14.87 -16.17 -5.55
N SER A 47 15.84 -16.95 -6.02
CA SER A 47 15.60 -18.08 -6.95
C SER A 47 14.63 -19.11 -6.40
N PHE A 48 14.69 -19.42 -5.10
CA PHE A 48 13.78 -20.40 -4.49
C PHE A 48 12.30 -19.98 -4.58
N VAL A 49 12.00 -18.68 -4.57
CA VAL A 49 10.63 -18.17 -4.76
C VAL A 49 10.18 -18.37 -6.21
N VAL A 50 11.07 -18.06 -7.16
CA VAL A 50 10.80 -18.23 -8.59
C VAL A 50 10.60 -19.70 -8.95
N GLU A 51 11.45 -20.59 -8.43
CA GLU A 51 11.31 -22.03 -8.68
C GLU A 51 10.04 -22.58 -8.04
N LYS A 52 9.71 -22.20 -6.80
CA LYS A 52 8.45 -22.63 -6.18
C LYS A 52 7.22 -22.16 -6.96
N LEU A 53 7.23 -20.92 -7.47
CA LEU A 53 6.16 -20.43 -8.33
C LEU A 53 6.02 -21.29 -9.60
N LYS A 54 7.13 -21.66 -10.26
CA LYS A 54 7.10 -22.53 -11.44
C LYS A 54 6.54 -23.92 -11.14
N GLU A 55 6.87 -24.48 -9.98
CA GLU A 55 6.31 -25.75 -9.52
C GLU A 55 4.79 -25.63 -9.37
N GLU A 56 4.32 -24.64 -8.60
CA GLU A 56 2.89 -24.41 -8.31
C GLU A 56 2.06 -24.07 -9.56
N LEU A 57 2.69 -23.56 -10.63
CA LEU A 57 2.04 -23.34 -11.93
C LEU A 57 1.66 -24.65 -12.63
N ASN A 58 2.22 -25.80 -12.24
CA ASN A 58 1.84 -27.10 -12.80
C ASN A 58 0.71 -27.79 -12.01
N GLU A 59 0.31 -27.24 -10.86
CA GLU A 59 -0.72 -27.82 -10.00
C GLU A 59 -2.13 -27.38 -10.44
N PRO A 60 -2.97 -28.26 -11.02
CA PRO A 60 -4.24 -27.85 -11.63
C PRO A 60 -5.24 -27.25 -10.65
N THR A 61 -5.13 -27.56 -9.36
CA THR A 61 -5.97 -26.99 -8.29
C THR A 61 -5.77 -25.49 -8.13
N ASN A 62 -4.59 -24.97 -8.48
CA ASN A 62 -4.23 -23.57 -8.35
C ASN A 62 -4.83 -22.67 -9.45
N TYR A 63 -5.45 -23.24 -10.49
CA TYR A 63 -6.09 -22.47 -11.57
C TYR A 63 -7.46 -21.90 -11.19
N THR A 64 -8.01 -22.35 -10.07
CA THR A 64 -9.34 -21.97 -9.60
C THR A 64 -9.30 -20.74 -8.71
N TYR A 65 -10.47 -20.24 -8.31
CA TYR A 65 -10.53 -19.11 -7.38
C TYR A 65 -9.88 -19.49 -6.05
N SER A 66 -8.98 -18.61 -5.58
CA SER A 66 -8.47 -18.69 -4.21
C SER A 66 -9.63 -18.53 -3.21
N PRO A 67 -9.56 -19.15 -2.02
CA PRO A 67 -10.49 -18.85 -0.94
C PRO A 67 -10.53 -17.34 -0.65
N TYR A 68 -11.68 -16.83 -0.17
CA TYR A 68 -11.86 -15.39 0.04
C TYR A 68 -10.82 -14.76 0.98
N ALA A 69 -10.35 -15.51 1.99
CA ALA A 69 -9.31 -15.04 2.92
C ALA A 69 -7.87 -15.25 2.38
N GLY A 70 -7.72 -15.90 1.24
CA GLY A 70 -6.46 -16.49 0.76
C GLY A 70 -6.27 -17.94 1.21
N CYS A 71 -5.29 -18.63 0.60
CA CYS A 71 -4.97 -20.01 0.95
C CYS A 71 -4.49 -20.12 2.41
N LYS A 72 -4.84 -21.23 3.05
CA LYS A 72 -4.59 -21.45 4.49
C LYS A 72 -3.10 -21.50 4.80
N GLU A 73 -2.34 -22.15 3.93
CA GLU A 73 -0.89 -22.34 4.03
C GLU A 73 -0.17 -20.99 4.06
N TYR A 74 -0.64 -20.01 3.28
CA TYR A 74 -0.10 -18.65 3.31
C TYR A 74 -0.41 -17.95 4.63
N ARG A 75 -1.66 -18.05 5.11
CA ARG A 75 -2.07 -17.40 6.36
C ARG A 75 -1.31 -17.97 7.56
N GLU A 76 -1.12 -19.28 7.62
CA GLU A 76 -0.29 -19.95 8.62
C GLU A 76 1.19 -19.51 8.52
N ALA A 77 1.74 -19.39 7.30
CA ALA A 77 3.10 -18.91 7.10
C ALA A 77 3.30 -17.46 7.57
N VAL A 78 2.28 -16.59 7.39
CA VAL A 78 2.30 -15.21 7.91
C VAL A 78 2.28 -15.20 9.45
N ALA A 79 1.41 -16.00 10.08
CA ALA A 79 1.36 -16.10 11.53
C ALA A 79 2.70 -16.58 12.12
N LEU A 80 3.30 -17.62 11.52
CA LEU A 80 4.63 -18.11 11.90
C LEU A 80 5.74 -17.08 11.68
N PHE A 81 5.66 -16.30 10.60
CA PHE A 81 6.61 -15.20 10.35
C PHE A 81 6.50 -14.13 11.43
N TYR A 82 5.29 -13.73 11.81
CA TYR A 82 5.08 -12.73 12.86
C TYR A 82 5.56 -13.20 14.23
N GLU A 83 5.35 -14.46 14.59
CA GLU A 83 5.87 -15.01 15.85
C GLU A 83 7.40 -15.05 15.84
N ARG A 84 8.01 -15.49 14.73
CA ARG A 84 9.46 -15.63 14.62
C ARG A 84 10.20 -14.28 14.61
N GLU A 85 9.74 -13.32 13.80
CA GLU A 85 10.45 -12.05 13.60
C GLU A 85 10.08 -10.99 14.64
N TYR A 86 8.85 -11.02 15.15
CA TYR A 86 8.30 -9.96 16.00
C TYR A 86 7.81 -10.46 17.37
N GLY A 87 7.75 -11.78 17.60
CA GLY A 87 7.21 -12.35 18.83
C GLY A 87 5.69 -12.19 18.98
N VAL A 88 4.98 -11.94 17.88
CA VAL A 88 3.52 -11.74 17.87
C VAL A 88 2.81 -13.01 17.43
N GLN A 89 1.97 -13.56 18.30
CA GLN A 89 1.12 -14.70 17.96
C GLN A 89 -0.16 -14.20 17.29
N LEU A 90 -0.50 -14.77 16.13
CA LEU A 90 -1.69 -14.46 15.35
C LEU A 90 -2.50 -15.74 15.10
N ASP A 91 -3.82 -15.66 15.23
CA ASP A 91 -4.73 -16.67 14.70
C ASP A 91 -4.81 -16.52 13.17
N PRO A 92 -4.34 -17.51 12.39
CA PRO A 92 -4.33 -17.40 10.94
C PRO A 92 -5.75 -17.28 10.35
N ASP A 93 -6.79 -17.84 10.99
CA ASP A 93 -8.17 -17.85 10.50
C ASP A 93 -8.95 -16.57 10.91
N ALA A 94 -8.56 -15.91 11.99
CA ALA A 94 -9.26 -14.72 12.49
C ALA A 94 -8.50 -13.40 12.27
N GLU A 95 -7.17 -13.43 12.19
CA GLU A 95 -6.31 -12.23 12.26
C GLU A 95 -5.42 -12.03 11.03
N VAL A 96 -5.51 -12.92 10.02
CA VAL A 96 -4.72 -12.82 8.78
C VAL A 96 -5.62 -12.82 7.55
N LEU A 97 -5.48 -11.80 6.70
CA LEU A 97 -6.16 -11.65 5.43
C LEU A 97 -5.16 -11.38 4.30
N THR A 98 -5.21 -12.18 3.23
CA THR A 98 -4.37 -11.95 2.03
C THR A 98 -4.91 -10.79 1.20
N LEU A 99 -4.00 -9.96 0.69
CA LEU A 99 -4.29 -8.75 -0.08
C LEU A 99 -3.59 -8.76 -1.43
N ILE A 100 -4.09 -7.98 -2.39
CA ILE A 100 -3.45 -7.78 -3.69
C ILE A 100 -2.42 -6.64 -3.56
N GLY A 101 -1.50 -6.82 -2.61
CA GLY A 101 -0.50 -5.84 -2.23
C GLY A 101 -1.00 -4.76 -1.26
N SER A 102 -0.07 -4.12 -0.58
CA SER A 102 -0.36 -3.21 0.55
C SER A 102 -1.19 -1.98 0.17
N LYS A 103 -1.02 -1.42 -1.05
CA LYS A 103 -1.77 -0.22 -1.46
C LYS A 103 -3.28 -0.46 -1.54
N GLU A 104 -3.68 -1.63 -2.03
CA GLU A 104 -5.10 -2.01 -2.11
C GLU A 104 -5.68 -2.24 -0.72
N GLY A 105 -4.96 -3.00 0.12
CA GLY A 105 -5.37 -3.21 1.51
C GLY A 105 -5.54 -1.94 2.32
N ILE A 106 -4.68 -0.94 2.15
CA ILE A 106 -4.84 0.37 2.81
C ILE A 106 -6.16 1.05 2.41
N VAL A 107 -6.52 1.00 1.12
CA VAL A 107 -7.77 1.58 0.63
C VAL A 107 -8.98 0.83 1.19
N HIS A 108 -8.95 -0.51 1.12
CA HIS A 108 -10.06 -1.35 1.56
C HIS A 108 -10.26 -1.29 3.09
N LEU A 109 -9.16 -1.26 3.85
CA LEU A 109 -9.22 -1.08 5.30
C LEU A 109 -9.93 0.22 5.68
N LEU A 110 -9.55 1.34 5.08
CA LEU A 110 -10.18 2.62 5.39
C LEU A 110 -11.64 2.69 4.91
N GLN A 111 -12.00 2.04 3.81
CA GLN A 111 -13.40 1.91 3.40
C GLN A 111 -14.23 1.06 4.37
N ALA A 112 -13.64 0.02 4.97
CA ALA A 112 -14.32 -0.82 5.94
C ALA A 112 -14.50 -0.15 7.31
N MET A 113 -13.59 0.77 7.67
CA MET A 113 -13.51 1.35 9.02
C MET A 113 -14.15 2.74 9.15
N LEU A 114 -14.32 3.49 8.06
CA LEU A 114 -14.72 4.90 8.11
C LEU A 114 -16.14 5.13 7.57
N ASN A 115 -16.85 6.06 8.20
CA ASN A 115 -18.01 6.72 7.64
C ASN A 115 -17.61 8.04 6.95
N PRO A 116 -18.45 8.55 6.03
CA PRO A 116 -18.23 9.88 5.44
C PRO A 116 -18.13 10.97 6.52
N GLY A 117 -17.05 11.76 6.45
CA GLY A 117 -16.75 12.85 7.39
C GLY A 117 -15.84 12.47 8.56
N ASP A 118 -15.61 11.18 8.82
CA ASP A 118 -14.70 10.73 9.88
C ASP A 118 -13.28 11.24 9.64
N MET A 119 -12.58 11.56 10.73
CA MET A 119 -11.24 12.12 10.69
C MET A 119 -10.17 11.03 10.84
N VAL A 120 -9.10 11.14 10.05
CA VAL A 120 -7.96 10.21 10.08
C VAL A 120 -6.68 11.00 10.21
N LEU A 121 -5.89 10.68 11.25
CA LEU A 121 -4.54 11.22 11.40
C LEU A 121 -3.61 10.60 10.35
N ILE A 122 -2.90 11.45 9.59
CA ILE A 122 -1.95 11.04 8.55
C ILE A 122 -0.60 11.71 8.82
N PRO A 123 0.52 10.98 8.86
CA PRO A 123 1.84 11.60 9.01
C PRO A 123 2.19 12.53 7.84
N ASP A 124 2.86 13.65 8.13
CA ASP A 124 3.38 14.60 7.14
C ASP A 124 4.84 14.98 7.44
N PRO A 125 5.84 14.53 6.66
CA PRO A 125 5.71 13.75 5.43
C PRO A 125 5.18 12.33 5.67
N GLY A 126 4.46 11.80 4.69
CA GLY A 126 3.88 10.46 4.77
C GLY A 126 3.63 9.85 3.40
N TYR A 127 3.27 8.57 3.40
CA TYR A 127 3.00 7.85 2.16
C TYR A 127 1.74 8.40 1.47
N PRO A 128 1.80 8.90 0.21
CA PRO A 128 0.66 9.59 -0.41
C PRO A 128 -0.63 8.77 -0.54
N VAL A 129 -0.51 7.43 -0.53
CA VAL A 129 -1.67 6.53 -0.60
C VAL A 129 -2.60 6.69 0.60
N TYR A 130 -2.08 7.05 1.78
CA TYR A 130 -2.92 7.27 2.97
C TYR A 130 -3.98 8.36 2.71
N ARG A 131 -3.57 9.51 2.17
CA ARG A 131 -4.51 10.60 1.85
C ARG A 131 -5.53 10.17 0.80
N THR A 132 -5.08 9.50 -0.25
CA THR A 132 -5.95 9.02 -1.32
C THR A 132 -6.97 8.01 -0.80
N ALA A 133 -6.57 7.11 0.11
CA ALA A 133 -7.45 6.12 0.71
C ALA A 133 -8.51 6.76 1.62
N VAL A 134 -8.14 7.76 2.43
CA VAL A 134 -9.10 8.55 3.22
C VAL A 134 -10.11 9.29 2.32
N HIS A 135 -9.63 9.86 1.21
CA HIS A 135 -10.49 10.52 0.21
C HIS A 135 -11.50 9.55 -0.41
N PHE A 136 -11.07 8.35 -0.80
CA PHE A 136 -11.97 7.33 -1.33
C PHE A 136 -13.05 6.90 -0.32
N ALA A 137 -12.72 6.87 0.97
CA ALA A 137 -13.66 6.59 2.04
C ALA A 137 -14.54 7.80 2.44
N ARG A 138 -14.40 8.95 1.75
CA ARG A 138 -15.08 10.22 2.08
C ARG A 138 -14.76 10.75 3.48
N GLY A 139 -13.60 10.37 4.03
CA GLY A 139 -13.10 10.88 5.30
C GLY A 139 -12.39 12.23 5.15
N ARG A 140 -11.89 12.75 6.27
CA ARG A 140 -11.11 13.99 6.37
C ARG A 140 -9.72 13.67 6.89
N SER A 141 -8.70 14.00 6.10
CA SER A 141 -7.31 13.89 6.53
C SER A 141 -6.97 15.00 7.52
N VAL A 142 -6.44 14.62 8.67
CA VAL A 142 -5.82 15.52 9.66
C VAL A 142 -4.33 15.23 9.66
N TYR A 143 -3.50 16.19 9.28
CA TYR A 143 -2.07 15.96 9.16
C TYR A 143 -1.38 16.01 10.52
N LEU A 144 -0.47 15.07 10.74
CA LEU A 144 0.39 14.97 11.90
C LEU A 144 1.81 15.33 11.47
N PRO A 145 2.27 16.57 11.73
CA PRO A 145 3.59 17.02 11.29
C PRO A 145 4.70 16.17 11.91
N LEU A 146 5.63 15.74 11.06
CA LEU A 146 6.86 15.05 11.40
C LEU A 146 8.01 15.91 10.91
N ASP A 147 8.74 16.53 11.84
CA ASP A 147 9.84 17.41 11.51
C ASP A 147 11.21 16.75 11.77
N ALA A 148 12.25 17.33 11.17
CA ALA A 148 13.61 16.85 11.33
C ALA A 148 14.17 17.11 12.73
N GLU A 149 13.73 18.17 13.42
CA GLU A 149 14.21 18.53 14.77
C GLU A 149 13.90 17.43 15.77
N ASN A 150 12.76 16.77 15.58
CA ASN A 150 12.31 15.66 16.40
C ASN A 150 12.53 14.27 15.76
N GLY A 151 13.35 14.19 14.70
CA GLY A 151 13.72 12.93 14.08
C GLY A 151 12.57 12.20 13.39
N TYR A 152 11.57 12.94 12.90
CA TYR A 152 10.37 12.42 12.24
C TYR A 152 9.51 11.49 13.11
N VAL A 153 9.58 11.65 14.43
CA VAL A 153 8.74 10.90 15.38
C VAL A 153 7.45 11.71 15.68
N PRO A 154 6.27 11.05 15.78
CA PRO A 154 5.02 11.75 16.08
C PRO A 154 4.97 12.40 17.48
N PHE A 155 4.42 13.62 17.57
CA PHE A 155 4.05 14.28 18.84
C PHE A 155 2.53 14.33 19.00
N PHE A 156 1.99 13.37 19.75
CA PHE A 156 0.54 13.19 19.88
C PHE A 156 -0.16 14.24 20.76
N PHE A 157 0.57 15.04 21.54
CA PHE A 157 -0.01 16.09 22.40
C PHE A 157 -0.46 17.36 21.67
N GLN A 158 -0.20 17.48 20.36
CA GLN A 158 -0.64 18.62 19.53
C GLN A 158 -1.90 18.33 18.70
N ALA A 159 -2.44 17.10 18.77
CA ALA A 159 -3.68 16.74 18.08
C ALA A 159 -4.89 16.90 19.03
N SER A 160 -5.28 18.15 19.29
CA SER A 160 -6.50 18.54 20.01
C SER A 160 -7.40 19.39 19.15
#